data_AF-A0A5S4F0N3-F1
#
_entry.id   AF-A0A5S4F0N3-F1
#
_cell.length_a   1.000
_cell.length_b   1.000
_cell.length_c   1.000
_cell.angle_alpha   90.00
_cell.angle_beta   90.00
_cell.angle_gamma   90.00
#
_symmetry.space_group_name_H-M   'P 1'
#
loop_
_entity.id
_entity.type
_entity.pdbx_description
1 polymer ?
#
loop_
_entity_poly.entity_id
_entity_poly.type
_entity_poly.pdbx_seq_one_letter_code
_entity_poly.pdbx_strand_id
1 'polypeptide(L)'
;MDKQIPSFVGEWPPDLINVFLDAMVEGDGTKHKSTGHRVIYTASRVMADDLQVLAIKAGISANIRKDARVGLERVMPNGQRFHNLRPSYVVSLLSRRGRPLVNHNLKARSVYGNADGRHDGFEPYKGSFHCAQVPNGLLFVRRGGKPVVSGGIIM
;
A
#
# COMPACT_ATOMS: atom_id res chain seq x y z
N MET A 1 7.35 -15.90 15.81
CA MET A 1 6.03 -15.25 15.70
C MET A 1 6.23 -13.88 15.11
N ASP A 2 5.45 -13.53 14.10
CA ASP A 2 5.44 -12.18 13.54
C ASP A 2 4.41 -11.31 14.26
N LYS A 3 4.69 -10.00 14.38
CA LYS A 3 3.78 -9.01 14.98
C LYS A 3 2.47 -8.98 14.18
N GLN A 4 1.33 -8.91 14.85
CA GLN A 4 0.01 -8.87 14.21
C GLN A 4 -0.81 -7.75 14.83
N ILE A 5 -1.75 -7.18 14.07
CA ILE A 5 -2.70 -6.23 14.62
C ILE A 5 -3.88 -7.04 15.18
N PRO A 6 -4.30 -6.79 16.43
CA PRO A 6 -5.47 -7.44 16.98
C PRO A 6 -6.71 -7.22 16.11
N SER A 7 -7.50 -8.27 15.88
CA SER A 7 -8.64 -8.23 14.95
C SER A 7 -9.68 -7.17 15.30
N PHE A 8 -9.88 -6.86 16.58
CA PHE A 8 -10.85 -5.86 17.04
C PHE A 8 -10.55 -4.44 16.52
N VAL A 9 -9.28 -4.13 16.17
CA VAL A 9 -8.90 -2.85 15.58
C VAL A 9 -9.55 -2.67 14.21
N GLY A 10 -9.83 -3.78 13.51
CA GLY A 10 -10.53 -3.77 12.23
C GLY A 10 -11.98 -3.31 12.31
N GLU A 11 -12.60 -3.37 13.49
CA GLU A 11 -14.01 -3.02 13.71
C GLU A 11 -14.18 -1.58 14.22
N TRP A 12 -13.09 -0.84 14.39
CA TRP A 12 -13.15 0.55 14.82
C TRP A 12 -13.72 1.48 13.74
N PRO A 13 -14.37 2.58 14.14
CA PRO A 13 -14.78 3.62 13.21
C PRO A 13 -13.55 4.23 12.51
N PRO A 14 -13.72 4.74 11.27
CA PRO A 14 -12.63 5.30 10.47
C PRO A 14 -11.74 6.31 11.21
N ASP A 15 -12.30 7.15 12.07
CA ASP A 15 -11.56 8.17 12.82
C ASP A 15 -10.60 7.55 13.85
N LEU A 16 -11.01 6.50 14.55
CA LEU A 16 -10.12 5.78 15.48
C LEU A 16 -9.04 5.00 14.73
N ILE A 17 -9.36 4.44 13.57
CA ILE A 17 -8.35 3.81 12.71
C ILE A 17 -7.34 4.85 12.24
N ASN A 18 -7.77 6.07 11.89
CA ASN A 18 -6.87 7.17 11.53
C ASN A 18 -5.90 7.51 12.68
N VAL A 19 -6.42 7.66 13.90
CA VAL A 19 -5.58 7.90 15.09
C VAL A 19 -4.57 6.77 15.30
N PHE A 20 -5.01 5.51 15.16
CA PHE A 20 -4.12 4.35 15.26
C PHE A 20 -3.01 4.38 14.19
N LEU A 21 -3.35 4.68 12.94
CA LEU A 21 -2.38 4.78 11.85
C LEU A 21 -1.38 5.93 12.07
N ASP A 22 -1.82 7.05 12.63
CA ASP A 22 -0.94 8.16 12.99
C ASP A 22 0.02 7.79 14.11
N ALA A 23 -0.46 7.13 15.18
CA ALA A 23 0.40 6.62 16.24
C ALA A 23 1.43 5.61 15.71
N MET A 24 1.04 4.75 14.77
CA MET A 24 1.96 3.82 14.09
C MET A 24 3.03 4.55 13.27
N VAL A 25 2.70 5.68 12.63
CA VAL A 25 3.66 6.52 11.90
C VAL A 25 4.62 7.23 12.85
N GLU A 26 4.16 7.66 14.01
CA GLU A 26 5.00 8.31 15.03
C GLU A 26 5.96 7.34 15.71
N GLY A 27 5.54 6.10 15.93
CA GLY A 27 6.38 5.07 16.54
C GLY A 27 7.41 4.46 15.58
N ASP A 28 6.93 3.82 14.52
CA ASP A 28 7.75 2.99 13.60
C ASP A 28 7.73 3.52 12.16
N GLY A 29 7.50 4.83 11.98
CA GLY A 29 7.28 5.43 10.67
C GLY A 29 8.12 6.66 10.37
N THR A 30 7.77 7.32 9.27
CA THR A 30 8.35 8.60 8.90
C THR A 30 7.31 9.43 8.17
N LYS A 31 7.27 10.72 8.48
CA LYS A 31 6.45 11.72 7.78
C LYS A 31 7.36 12.71 7.05
N HIS A 32 7.24 12.78 5.73
CA HIS A 32 8.00 13.73 4.94
C HIS A 32 7.47 15.15 5.17
N LYS A 33 8.33 16.08 5.62
CA LYS A 33 7.93 17.43 6.06
C LYS A 33 7.22 18.24 4.96
N SER A 34 7.70 18.22 3.72
CA SER A 34 7.12 19.03 2.63
C SER A 34 5.93 18.38 1.91
N THR A 35 6.01 17.08 1.58
CA THR A 35 4.98 16.38 0.80
C THR A 35 3.85 15.80 1.67
N GLY A 36 4.07 15.67 2.98
CA GLY A 36 3.15 15.00 3.90
C GLY A 36 3.05 13.49 3.68
N HIS A 37 3.94 12.90 2.87
CA HIS A 37 3.97 11.45 2.63
C HIS A 37 4.33 10.72 3.92
N ARG A 38 3.46 9.79 4.34
CA ARG A 38 3.61 8.98 5.56
C ARG A 38 3.97 7.56 5.18
N VAL A 39 4.92 6.98 5.91
CA VAL A 39 5.30 5.57 5.78
C VAL A 39 5.36 4.91 7.14
N ILE A 40 4.98 3.64 7.20
CA ILE A 40 5.17 2.76 8.36
C ILE A 40 6.13 1.65 7.94
N TYR A 41 7.13 1.37 8.78
CA TYR A 41 8.05 0.26 8.58
C TYR A 41 7.66 -0.90 9.49
N THR A 42 7.59 -2.11 8.94
CA THR A 42 7.37 -3.31 9.73
C THR A 42 8.07 -4.49 9.09
N ALA A 43 8.63 -5.39 9.89
CA ALA A 43 9.20 -6.62 9.36
C ALA A 43 8.19 -7.79 9.37
N SER A 44 6.97 -7.57 9.87
CA SER A 44 5.87 -8.53 9.78
C SER A 44 5.06 -8.30 8.49
N ARG A 45 4.97 -9.35 7.68
CA ARG A 45 4.10 -9.33 6.49
C ARG A 45 2.63 -9.19 6.86
N VAL A 46 2.19 -9.93 7.89
CA VAL A 46 0.78 -9.93 8.32
C VAL A 46 0.37 -8.53 8.78
N MET A 47 1.21 -7.89 9.61
CA MET A 47 0.95 -6.51 10.04
C MET A 47 0.91 -5.53 8.87
N ALA A 48 1.81 -5.68 7.88
CA ALA A 48 1.77 -4.83 6.69
C ALA A 48 0.45 -5.01 5.92
N ASP A 49 -0.02 -6.26 5.83
CA ASP A 49 -1.27 -6.61 5.17
C ASP A 49 -2.49 -6.04 5.91
N ASP A 50 -2.50 -6.10 7.24
CA ASP A 50 -3.54 -5.53 8.09
C ASP A 50 -3.58 -3.99 8.00
N LEU A 51 -2.41 -3.35 8.04
CA LEU A 51 -2.29 -1.89 7.90
C LEU A 51 -2.86 -1.39 6.57
N GLN A 52 -2.71 -2.15 5.47
CA GLN A 52 -3.29 -1.79 4.17
C GLN A 52 -4.81 -1.89 4.17
N VAL A 53 -5.40 -2.88 4.87
CA VAL A 53 -6.86 -3.00 5.03
C VAL A 53 -7.40 -1.86 5.89
N LEU A 54 -6.76 -1.59 7.02
CA LEU A 54 -7.12 -0.49 7.93
C LEU A 54 -7.07 0.86 7.22
N ALA A 55 -6.01 1.12 6.44
CA ALA A 55 -5.90 2.36 5.68
C ALA A 55 -7.13 2.60 4.79
N ILE A 56 -7.59 1.57 4.06
CA ILE A 56 -8.75 1.71 3.18
C ILE A 56 -10.05 1.87 3.97
N LYS A 57 -10.22 1.14 5.07
CA LYS A 57 -11.35 1.37 6.00
C LYS A 57 -11.38 2.81 6.53
N ALA A 58 -10.21 3.43 6.67
CA ALA A 58 -10.05 4.82 7.08
C ALA A 58 -10.13 5.85 5.92
N GLY A 59 -10.42 5.41 4.69
CA GLY A 59 -10.51 6.28 3.51
C GLY A 59 -9.14 6.69 2.92
N ILE A 60 -8.07 5.97 3.27
CA ILE A 60 -6.70 6.24 2.82
C ILE A 60 -6.22 5.11 1.90
N SER A 61 -5.63 5.48 0.77
CA SER A 61 -4.94 4.51 -0.10
C SER A 61 -3.61 4.09 0.53
N ALA A 62 -3.29 2.80 0.54
CA ALA A 62 -2.01 2.30 1.03
C ALA A 62 -1.29 1.42 0.01
N ASN A 63 0.02 1.56 -0.10
CA ASN A 63 0.86 0.74 -0.96
C ASN A 63 1.94 0.04 -0.13
N ILE A 64 2.11 -1.25 -0.31
CA ILE A 64 3.17 -2.01 0.35
C ILE A 64 4.32 -2.23 -0.62
N ARG A 65 5.55 -2.04 -0.15
CA ARG A 65 6.78 -2.45 -0.86
C ARG A 65 7.60 -3.32 0.08
N LYS A 66 8.05 -4.47 -0.44
CA LYS A 66 9.06 -5.29 0.25
C LYS A 66 10.44 -4.70 0.01
N ASP A 67 11.14 -4.42 1.11
CA ASP A 67 12.53 -4.04 1.15
C ASP A 67 13.37 -5.29 1.46
N ALA A 68 14.03 -5.80 0.43
CA ALA A 68 14.79 -7.05 0.48
C ALA A 68 16.28 -6.83 0.78
N ARG A 69 16.68 -5.67 1.32
CA ARG A 69 18.08 -5.35 1.70
C ARG A 69 18.56 -6.13 2.94
N VAL A 70 18.26 -7.43 3.00
CA VAL A 70 18.69 -8.35 4.05
C VAL A 70 20.21 -8.53 3.98
N GLY A 71 20.87 -8.53 5.13
CA GLY A 71 22.34 -8.62 5.21
C GLY A 71 23.07 -7.31 4.90
N LEU A 72 22.36 -6.24 4.51
CA LEU A 72 22.96 -4.93 4.34
C LEU A 72 23.23 -4.31 5.71
N GLU A 73 24.48 -3.95 5.94
CA GLU A 73 24.88 -3.09 7.04
C GLU A 73 24.73 -1.62 6.65
N ARG A 74 24.10 -0.84 7.53
CA ARG A 74 24.03 0.61 7.39
C ARG A 74 24.69 1.26 8.59
N VAL A 75 25.69 2.09 8.32
CA VAL A 75 26.37 2.91 9.33
C VAL A 75 25.81 4.32 9.26
N MET A 76 25.28 4.81 10.38
CA MET A 76 24.80 6.19 10.49
C MET A 76 25.98 7.16 10.73
N PRO A 77 25.83 8.46 10.44
CA PRO A 77 26.89 9.46 10.69
C PRO A 77 27.38 9.53 12.15
N ASN A 78 26.55 9.09 13.10
CA ASN A 78 26.88 8.99 14.52
C ASN A 78 27.63 7.68 14.89
N GLY A 79 28.00 6.85 13.91
CA GLY A 79 28.67 5.56 14.10
C GLY A 79 27.75 4.39 14.41
N GLN A 80 26.44 4.59 14.55
CA GLN A 80 25.51 3.51 14.86
C GLN A 80 25.34 2.56 13.66
N ARG A 81 25.50 1.26 13.90
CA ARG A 81 25.44 0.19 12.90
C ARG A 81 24.09 -0.51 12.94
N PHE A 82 23.45 -0.66 11.79
CA PHE A 82 22.17 -1.35 11.63
C PHE A 82 22.33 -2.51 10.65
N HIS A 83 21.95 -3.71 11.09
CA HIS A 83 21.92 -4.90 10.25
C HIS A 83 20.48 -5.27 9.96
N ASN A 84 20.13 -5.35 8.68
CA ASN A 84 18.83 -5.87 8.28
C ASN A 84 18.85 -7.40 8.32
N LEU A 85 18.44 -7.97 9.44
CA LEU A 85 18.41 -9.43 9.62
C LEU A 85 17.31 -10.13 8.83
N ARG A 86 16.26 -9.39 8.45
CA ARG A 86 15.10 -9.90 7.73
C ARG A 86 14.52 -8.86 6.78
N PRO A 87 13.72 -9.27 5.78
CA PRO A 87 13.05 -8.32 4.90
C PRO A 87 12.18 -7.36 5.72
N SER A 88 12.18 -6.10 5.32
CA SER A 88 11.28 -5.09 5.87
C SER A 88 10.18 -4.77 4.86
N TYR A 89 9.02 -4.37 5.34
CA TYR A 89 7.87 -3.94 4.54
C TYR A 89 7.65 -2.45 4.82
N VAL A 90 7.57 -1.68 3.74
CA VAL A 90 7.27 -0.26 3.78
C VAL A 90 5.82 -0.08 3.36
N VAL A 91 4.98 0.37 4.28
CA VAL A 91 3.57 0.69 4.02
C VAL A 91 3.46 2.20 3.81
N SER A 92 3.33 2.63 2.55
CA SER A 92 3.12 4.03 2.17
C SER A 92 1.64 4.39 2.27
N LEU A 93 1.31 5.42 3.06
CA LEU A 93 -0.04 5.95 3.21
C LEU A 93 -0.24 7.18 2.31
N LEU A 94 -1.26 7.15 1.46
CA LEU A 94 -1.56 8.17 0.46
C LEU A 94 -2.93 8.80 0.75
N SER A 95 -2.94 9.89 1.51
CA SER A 95 -4.18 10.59 1.88
C SER A 95 -4.63 11.67 0.90
N ARG A 96 -3.71 12.19 0.08
CA ARG A 96 -4.01 13.30 -0.87
C ARG A 96 -4.45 12.84 -2.26
N ARG A 97 -4.37 11.53 -2.54
CA ARG A 97 -4.64 10.95 -3.86
C ARG A 97 -5.72 9.86 -3.77
N GLY A 98 -6.90 10.27 -3.31
CA GLY A 98 -8.08 9.39 -3.21
C GLY A 98 -8.84 9.19 -4.53
N ARG A 99 -8.49 9.94 -5.58
CA ARG A 99 -9.11 9.80 -6.91
C ARG A 99 -8.25 8.89 -7.78
N PRO A 100 -8.75 7.71 -8.19
CA PRO A 100 -7.99 6.80 -9.05
C PRO A 100 -7.79 7.44 -10.43
N LEU A 101 -6.55 7.45 -10.89
CA LEU A 101 -6.17 7.97 -12.21
C LEU A 101 -5.15 7.02 -12.81
N VAL A 102 -5.41 6.56 -14.03
CA VAL A 102 -4.43 5.87 -14.88
C VAL A 102 -3.58 6.93 -15.57
N ASN A 103 -2.31 6.64 -15.84
CA ASN A 103 -1.38 7.56 -16.51
C ASN A 103 -1.15 8.90 -15.80
N HIS A 104 -1.17 8.88 -14.46
CA HIS A 104 -0.85 10.06 -13.68
C HIS A 104 0.64 10.45 -13.91
N ASN A 105 0.88 11.65 -14.43
CA ASN A 105 2.20 12.23 -14.72
C ASN A 105 2.98 11.53 -15.85
N LEU A 106 2.42 11.55 -17.06
CA LEU A 106 3.07 11.07 -18.30
C LEU A 106 4.43 11.72 -18.63
N LYS A 107 4.79 12.83 -17.97
CA LYS A 107 6.09 13.48 -18.15
C LYS A 107 7.25 12.72 -17.48
N ALA A 108 6.95 11.87 -16.49
CA ALA A 108 7.97 11.07 -15.81
C ALA A 108 8.10 9.70 -16.50
N ARG A 109 9.32 9.35 -16.91
CA ARG A 109 9.58 8.03 -17.51
C ARG A 109 9.28 6.93 -16.49
N SER A 110 8.36 6.05 -16.83
CA SER A 110 7.98 4.88 -16.02
C SER A 110 8.63 3.62 -16.58
N VAL A 111 9.23 2.80 -15.70
CA VAL A 111 9.73 1.46 -16.06
C VAL A 111 8.59 0.48 -16.40
N TYR A 112 7.35 0.85 -16.09
CA TYR A 112 6.15 0.06 -16.38
C TYR A 112 5.35 0.59 -17.56
N GLY A 113 5.86 1.61 -18.26
CA GLY A 113 5.22 2.16 -19.45
C GLY A 113 5.41 1.23 -20.66
N ASN A 114 4.41 1.19 -21.53
CA ASN A 114 4.52 0.61 -22.86
C ASN A 114 5.39 1.50 -23.78
N ALA A 115 5.52 1.11 -25.05
CA ALA A 115 6.30 1.87 -26.04
C ALA A 115 5.88 3.35 -26.17
N ASP A 116 4.60 3.65 -25.93
CA ASP A 116 4.04 5.00 -25.97
C ASP A 116 4.17 5.77 -24.64
N GLY A 117 4.85 5.18 -23.65
CA GLY A 117 5.03 5.76 -22.32
C GLY A 117 3.77 5.73 -21.45
N ARG A 118 2.77 4.90 -21.80
CA ARG A 118 1.50 4.74 -21.08
C ARG A 118 1.44 3.43 -20.29
N HIS A 119 0.58 3.39 -19.28
CA HIS A 119 0.35 2.23 -18.43
C HIS A 119 -0.87 1.40 -18.88
N ASP A 120 -1.56 1.83 -19.93
CA ASP A 120 -2.73 1.20 -20.54
C ASP A 120 -2.54 1.09 -22.06
N GLY A 121 -3.34 0.21 -22.66
CA GLY A 121 -3.32 -0.04 -24.10
C GLY A 121 -4.51 -0.91 -24.51
N PHE A 122 -4.71 -1.03 -25.81
CA PHE A 122 -5.69 -1.93 -26.40
C PHE A 122 -4.99 -3.17 -26.92
N GLU A 123 -5.47 -4.34 -26.53
CA GLU A 123 -5.02 -5.62 -27.05
C GLU A 123 -6.22 -6.40 -27.62
N PRO A 124 -6.09 -7.01 -28.81
CA PRO A 124 -7.15 -7.87 -29.35
C PRO A 124 -7.37 -9.06 -28.42
N TYR A 125 -8.60 -9.21 -27.93
CA TYR A 125 -8.98 -10.32 -27.05
C TYR A 125 -10.06 -11.17 -27.71
N LYS A 126 -9.85 -12.50 -27.73
CA LYS A 126 -10.82 -13.48 -28.21
C LYS A 126 -11.10 -14.50 -27.10
N GLY A 127 -12.26 -14.37 -26.46
CA GLY A 127 -12.70 -15.24 -25.36
C GLY A 127 -13.94 -14.68 -24.69
N SER A 128 -14.51 -15.43 -23.74
CA SER A 128 -15.57 -14.93 -22.86
C SER A 128 -14.98 -14.16 -21.68
N PHE A 129 -15.57 -13.02 -21.33
CA PHE A 129 -15.27 -12.33 -20.08
C PHE A 129 -16.31 -12.70 -19.02
N HIS A 130 -15.88 -12.79 -17.77
CA HIS A 130 -16.74 -13.09 -16.62
C HIS A 130 -16.62 -11.96 -15.59
N CYS A 131 -17.73 -11.58 -14.96
CA CYS A 131 -17.75 -10.60 -13.88
C CYS A 131 -17.88 -11.31 -12.53
N ALA A 132 -17.11 -10.90 -11.53
CA ALA A 132 -17.22 -11.40 -10.17
C ALA A 132 -18.25 -10.58 -9.39
N GLN A 133 -19.26 -11.25 -8.82
CA GLN A 133 -20.25 -10.63 -7.94
C GLN A 133 -20.00 -11.05 -6.50
N VAL A 134 -19.99 -10.08 -5.60
CA VAL A 134 -19.84 -10.27 -4.14
C VAL A 134 -21.04 -9.67 -3.43
N PRO A 135 -21.49 -10.21 -2.28
CA PRO A 135 -22.71 -9.75 -1.60
C PRO A 135 -22.72 -8.25 -1.24
N ASN A 136 -21.56 -7.69 -0.95
CA ASN A 136 -21.38 -6.28 -0.59
C ASN A 136 -21.10 -5.37 -1.80
N GLY A 137 -21.09 -5.91 -3.03
CA GLY A 137 -20.82 -5.17 -4.27
C GLY A 137 -19.38 -4.63 -4.43
N LEU A 138 -18.51 -4.82 -3.42
CA LEU A 138 -17.17 -4.25 -3.37
C LEU A 138 -16.12 -5.35 -3.44
N LEU A 139 -15.42 -5.44 -4.57
CA LEU A 139 -14.30 -6.34 -4.75
C LEU A 139 -12.99 -5.61 -4.44
N PHE A 140 -12.29 -6.09 -3.41
CA PHE A 140 -10.99 -5.57 -3.03
C PHE A 140 -9.88 -6.57 -3.35
N VAL A 141 -9.10 -6.27 -4.40
CA VAL A 141 -8.03 -7.14 -4.89
C VAL A 141 -6.67 -6.56 -4.53
N ARG A 142 -5.73 -7.41 -4.13
CA ARG A 142 -4.36 -7.02 -3.79
C ARG A 142 -3.37 -7.83 -4.61
N ARG A 143 -2.48 -7.17 -5.35
CA ARG A 143 -1.40 -7.82 -6.13
C ARG A 143 -0.08 -7.13 -5.88
N GLY A 144 0.92 -7.87 -5.37
CA GLY A 144 2.26 -7.34 -5.13
C GLY A 144 2.28 -6.11 -4.20
N GLY A 145 1.40 -6.06 -3.20
CA GLY A 145 1.26 -4.92 -2.29
C GLY A 145 0.50 -3.72 -2.85
N LYS A 146 -0.05 -3.82 -4.07
CA LYS A 146 -0.88 -2.79 -4.71
C LYS A 146 -2.36 -3.18 -4.63
N PRO A 147 -3.20 -2.35 -3.99
CA PRO A 147 -4.63 -2.59 -3.94
C PRO A 147 -5.37 -2.04 -5.16
N VAL A 148 -6.44 -2.72 -5.56
CA VAL A 148 -7.44 -2.23 -6.52
C VAL A 148 -8.81 -2.48 -5.91
N VAL A 149 -9.63 -1.43 -5.88
CA VAL A 149 -11.05 -1.53 -5.52
C VAL A 149 -11.84 -1.52 -6.82
N SER A 150 -12.70 -2.52 -7.01
CA SER A 150 -13.59 -2.64 -8.16
C SER A 150 -15.02 -2.86 -7.68
N GLY A 151 -15.98 -2.27 -8.38
CA GLY A 151 -17.40 -2.55 -8.21
C GLY A 151 -17.86 -3.54 -9.27
N GLY A 152 -18.71 -4.49 -8.90
CA GLY A 152 -19.47 -5.27 -9.88
C GLY A 152 -20.53 -4.38 -10.54
N ILE A 153 -20.88 -4.66 -11.80
CA ILE A 153 -22.10 -4.10 -12.39
C ILE A 153 -23.27 -4.78 -11.68
N ILE A 154 -24.01 -4.00 -10.89
CA ILE A 154 -25.36 -4.40 -10.46
C ILE A 154 -26.23 -4.16 -11.69
N MET A 155 -26.66 -5.24 -12.34
CA MET A 155 -27.66 -5.20 -13.41
C MET A 155 -29.05 -5.29 -12.78
#